data_AF-A0A0C3MDF7-F1
#
_entry.id   AF-A0A0C3MDF7-F1
#
_cell.length_a   1.000
_cell.length_b   1.000
_cell.length_c   1.000
_cell.angle_alpha   90.00
_cell.angle_beta   90.00
_cell.angle_gamma   90.00
#
_symmetry.space_group_name_H-M   'P 1'
#
loop_
_entity.id
_entity.type
_entity.pdbx_description
1 polymer ?
#
loop_
_entity_poly.entity_id
_entity_poly.type
_entity_poly.pdbx_seq_one_letter_code
_entity_poly.pdbx_strand_id
1 'polypeptide(L)'
;MKIAVEGCCHGKLDAIYDRIEQLERQNGYQVDLVLICGDFKAIRTQADLRCMASPPKYLEMGDFSKYYTREKVAPILTLIIGGNHEASNYFWELYHGGFIAPNMYYLGAAGVVQFNGIRIAGLSGIYKDRDYEIGIYICDHLLSEVRADAVSRSL
;
A
#
# COMPACT_ATOMS: atom_id res chain seq x y z
N MET A 1 23.07 -5.26 9.08
CA MET A 1 21.62 -5.26 8.80
C MET A 1 20.95 -4.19 9.65
N LYS A 2 20.45 -3.13 9.02
CA LYS A 2 19.65 -2.07 9.63
C LYS A 2 18.30 -2.00 8.93
N ILE A 3 17.23 -2.00 9.71
CA ILE A 3 15.85 -1.98 9.20
C ILE A 3 15.22 -0.68 9.69
N ALA A 4 14.75 0.14 8.76
CA ALA A 4 13.93 1.30 9.08
C ALA A 4 12.48 0.84 9.23
N VAL A 5 11.79 1.33 10.26
CA VAL A 5 10.38 1.04 10.50
C VAL A 5 9.64 2.36 10.49
N GLU A 6 8.71 2.48 9.56
CA GLU A 6 7.81 3.61 9.39
C GLU A 6 6.40 3.18 9.77
N GLY A 7 5.68 4.03 10.51
CA GLY A 7 4.31 3.78 10.90
C GLY A 7 3.36 3.96 9.72
N CYS A 8 2.71 5.11 9.67
CA CYS A 8 1.78 5.47 8.60
C CYS A 8 2.49 6.32 7.55
N CYS A 9 2.56 5.84 6.31
CA CYS A 9 3.22 6.57 5.22
C CYS A 9 2.40 7.76 4.72
N HIS A 10 1.07 7.64 4.70
CA HIS A 10 0.12 8.63 4.17
C HIS A 10 0.48 9.17 2.78
N GLY A 11 1.08 8.35 1.92
CA GLY A 11 1.48 8.70 0.56
C GLY A 11 2.67 9.66 0.45
N LYS A 12 3.44 9.89 1.53
CA LYS A 12 4.63 10.76 1.56
C LYS A 12 5.94 9.96 1.43
N LEU A 13 6.03 9.13 0.39
CA LEU A 13 7.18 8.24 0.16
C LEU A 13 8.48 9.02 -0.04
N ASP A 14 8.43 10.13 -0.78
CA ASP A 14 9.62 10.93 -1.06
C ASP A 14 10.22 11.44 0.26
N ALA A 15 9.39 11.96 1.17
CA ALA A 15 9.83 12.47 2.46
C ALA A 15 10.44 11.38 3.36
N ILE A 16 9.91 10.15 3.33
CA ILE A 16 10.46 9.02 4.09
C ILE A 16 11.85 8.67 3.57
N TYR A 17 12.01 8.48 2.25
CA TYR A 17 13.31 8.14 1.67
C TYR A 17 14.34 9.26 1.84
N ASP A 18 13.95 10.53 1.64
CA ASP A 18 14.82 11.68 1.89
C ASP A 18 15.29 11.71 3.35
N ARG A 19 14.41 11.40 4.29
CA ARG A 19 14.76 11.35 5.71
C ARG A 19 15.73 10.21 6.03
N ILE A 20 15.51 9.04 5.43
CA ILE A 20 16.43 7.90 5.59
C ILE A 20 17.81 8.26 5.04
N GLU A 21 17.89 8.81 3.83
CA GLU A 21 19.16 9.21 3.21
C GLU A 21 19.92 10.22 4.07
N GLN A 22 19.21 11.23 4.61
CA GLN A 22 19.81 12.20 5.53
C GLN A 22 20.41 11.53 6.76
N LEU A 23 19.70 10.58 7.36
CA LEU A 23 20.17 9.86 8.56
C LEU A 23 21.35 8.93 8.25
N GLU A 24 21.35 8.28 7.09
CA GLU A 24 22.49 7.47 6.62
C GLU A 24 23.75 8.31 6.47
N ARG A 25 23.64 9.48 5.82
CA ARG A 25 24.74 10.44 5.65
C ARG A 25 25.24 10.98 6.99
N GLN A 26 24.33 11.30 7.91
CA GLN A 26 24.69 11.87 9.22
C GLN A 26 25.38 10.87 10.14
N ASN A 27 24.99 9.59 10.09
CA ASN A 27 25.37 8.59 11.09
C ASN A 27 26.30 7.50 10.55
N GLY A 28 26.66 7.53 9.26
CA GLY A 28 27.60 6.58 8.67
C GLY A 28 27.10 5.14 8.64
N TYR A 29 25.80 4.94 8.43
CA TYR A 29 25.21 3.60 8.22
C TYR A 29 24.39 3.56 6.92
N GLN A 30 24.01 2.35 6.51
CA GLN A 30 23.10 2.09 5.39
C GLN A 30 21.92 1.26 5.91
N VAL A 31 20.72 1.52 5.39
CA VAL A 31 19.47 0.82 5.66
C VAL A 31 19.27 -0.23 4.58
N ASP A 32 19.10 -1.48 5.01
CA ASP A 32 18.95 -2.62 4.10
C ASP A 32 17.50 -2.87 3.71
N LEU A 33 16.55 -2.42 4.55
CA LEU A 33 15.12 -2.67 4.40
C LEU A 33 14.29 -1.57 5.07
N VAL A 34 13.18 -1.19 4.44
CA VAL A 34 12.13 -0.35 5.05
C VAL A 34 10.89 -1.20 5.29
N LEU A 35 10.30 -1.10 6.48
CA LEU A 35 8.98 -1.63 6.79
C LEU A 35 8.00 -0.46 6.89
N ILE A 36 6.93 -0.48 6.10
CA ILE A 36 5.81 0.47 6.23
C ILE A 36 4.62 -0.29 6.82
N CYS A 37 4.19 0.15 8.00
CA CYS A 37 3.20 -0.54 8.83
C CYS A 37 1.74 -0.20 8.50
N GLY A 38 1.48 0.58 7.46
CA GLY A 38 0.12 0.86 6.99
C GLY A 38 -0.03 2.25 6.40
N ASP A 39 -1.27 2.54 6.02
CA ASP A 39 -1.70 3.77 5.35
C ASP A 39 -0.72 4.19 4.24
N PHE A 40 -0.27 3.21 3.46
CA PHE A 40 0.68 3.37 2.38
C PHE A 40 0.12 4.28 1.28
N LYS A 41 -1.19 4.14 1.00
CA LYS A 41 -1.92 4.83 -0.07
C LYS A 41 -1.33 4.52 -1.45
N ALA A 42 -1.40 3.25 -1.86
CA ALA A 42 -0.94 2.77 -3.17
C ALA A 42 -1.83 3.24 -4.35
N ILE A 43 -2.01 4.54 -4.48
CA ILE A 43 -2.89 5.17 -5.48
C ILE A 43 -2.15 5.26 -6.82
N ARG A 44 -2.60 4.50 -7.82
CA ARG A 44 -2.02 4.54 -9.19
C ARG A 44 -2.69 5.63 -10.01
N THR A 45 -4.01 5.78 -9.84
CA THR A 45 -4.86 6.65 -10.66
C THR A 45 -5.92 7.37 -9.83
N GLN A 46 -6.58 8.35 -10.44
CA GLN A 46 -7.75 9.02 -9.85
C GLN A 46 -8.92 8.06 -9.55
N ALA A 47 -8.98 6.91 -10.23
CA ALA A 47 -9.98 5.88 -9.94
C ALA A 47 -9.73 5.21 -8.59
N ASP A 48 -8.47 4.91 -8.26
CA ASP A 48 -8.10 4.30 -6.98
C ASP A 48 -8.44 5.24 -5.80
N LEU A 49 -8.36 6.57 -5.99
CA LEU A 49 -8.77 7.55 -4.96
C LEU A 49 -10.23 7.39 -4.54
N ARG A 50 -11.12 7.00 -5.47
CA ARG A 50 -12.55 6.79 -5.17
C ARG A 50 -12.80 5.53 -4.33
N CYS A 51 -11.83 4.62 -4.26
CA CYS A 51 -11.90 3.41 -3.45
C CYS A 51 -11.34 3.61 -2.04
N MET A 52 -10.75 4.77 -1.73
CA MET A 52 -10.25 5.04 -0.38
C MET A 52 -11.39 5.38 0.58
N ALA A 53 -11.37 4.76 1.76
CA ALA A 53 -12.22 5.15 2.88
C ALA A 53 -11.72 6.45 3.53
N SER A 54 -11.92 7.59 2.86
CA SER A 54 -11.53 8.92 3.37
C SER A 54 -12.49 10.00 2.84
N PRO A 55 -12.81 11.05 3.63
CA PRO A 55 -13.62 12.16 3.15
C PRO A 55 -13.02 12.82 1.89
N PRO A 56 -13.85 13.25 0.90
CA PRO A 56 -13.36 13.78 -0.37
C PRO A 56 -12.33 14.91 -0.26
N LYS A 57 -12.47 15.79 0.75
CA LYS A 57 -11.56 16.91 0.99
C LYS A 57 -10.13 16.52 1.43
N TYR A 58 -9.91 15.25 1.78
CA TYR A 58 -8.60 14.71 2.19
C TYR A 58 -8.04 13.71 1.18
N LEU A 59 -8.68 13.58 0.01
CA LEU A 59 -8.17 12.73 -1.07
C LEU A 59 -7.02 13.42 -1.78
N GLU A 60 -5.85 12.82 -1.73
CA GLU A 60 -4.63 13.28 -2.38
C GLU A 60 -3.96 12.10 -3.07
N MET A 61 -3.45 12.28 -4.30
CA MET A 61 -2.78 11.22 -5.06
C MET A 61 -1.53 10.66 -4.35
N GLY A 62 -0.83 11.49 -3.57
CA GLY A 62 0.46 11.12 -2.97
C GLY A 62 1.55 10.86 -4.01
N ASP A 63 2.64 10.24 -3.56
CA ASP A 63 3.85 10.04 -4.38
C ASP A 63 3.84 8.72 -5.16
N PHE A 64 3.04 7.73 -4.73
CA PHE A 64 3.14 6.35 -5.22
C PHE A 64 2.95 6.21 -6.74
N SER A 65 2.10 7.04 -7.35
CA SER A 65 1.85 7.00 -8.79
C SER A 65 3.15 7.13 -9.62
N LYS A 66 4.12 7.93 -9.17
CA LYS A 66 5.44 8.09 -9.82
C LYS A 66 6.30 6.83 -9.73
N TYR A 67 6.17 6.08 -8.64
CA TYR A 67 6.86 4.79 -8.47
C TYR A 67 6.19 3.69 -9.30
N TYR A 68 4.86 3.71 -9.37
CA TYR A 68 4.08 2.78 -10.20
C TYR A 68 4.37 2.96 -11.69
N THR A 69 4.42 4.21 -12.19
CA THR A 69 4.76 4.53 -13.59
C THR A 69 6.25 4.42 -13.91
N ARG A 70 7.09 4.14 -12.90
CA ARG A 70 8.56 4.05 -12.99
C ARG A 70 9.26 5.37 -13.34
N GLU A 71 8.60 6.51 -13.13
CA GLU A 71 9.29 7.80 -13.08
C GLU A 71 10.31 7.83 -11.92
N LYS A 72 10.00 7.12 -10.83
CA LYS A 72 10.89 6.87 -9.70
C LYS A 72 11.03 5.39 -9.40
N VAL A 73 12.13 5.02 -8.76
CA VAL A 73 12.39 3.69 -8.22
C VAL A 73 12.69 3.84 -6.73
N ALA A 74 12.13 2.96 -5.89
CA ALA A 74 12.43 3.00 -4.46
C ALA A 74 13.93 2.70 -4.25
N PRO A 75 14.68 3.55 -3.51
CA PRO A 75 16.11 3.36 -3.34
C PRO A 75 16.43 2.14 -2.46
N ILE A 76 15.49 1.73 -1.61
CA ILE A 76 15.63 0.65 -0.62
C ILE A 76 14.47 -0.32 -0.78
N LEU A 77 14.72 -1.62 -0.63
CA LEU A 77 13.66 -2.62 -0.58
C LEU A 77 12.68 -2.28 0.54
N THR A 78 11.40 -2.17 0.20
CA THR A 78 10.35 -1.69 1.09
C THR A 78 9.24 -2.73 1.19
N LEU A 79 9.04 -3.30 2.38
CA LEU A 79 7.94 -4.19 2.69
C LEU A 79 6.76 -3.40 3.27
N ILE A 80 5.56 -3.74 2.83
CA ILE A 80 4.35 -2.95 3.10
C ILE A 80 3.25 -3.89 3.60
N ILE A 81 2.54 -3.46 4.64
CA ILE A 81 1.21 -3.95 4.99
C ILE A 81 0.18 -2.84 4.78
N GLY A 82 -1.08 -3.20 4.58
CA GLY A 82 -2.16 -2.22 4.41
C GLY A 82 -2.69 -1.71 5.75
N GLY A 83 -3.04 -0.42 5.80
CA GLY A 83 -3.79 0.19 6.89
C GLY A 83 -5.29 0.33 6.59
N ASN A 84 -5.89 1.42 7.04
CA ASN A 84 -7.31 1.72 6.82
C ASN A 84 -7.55 2.80 5.74
N HIS A 85 -6.54 3.59 5.40
CA HIS A 85 -6.58 4.55 4.31
C HIS A 85 -5.77 4.05 3.12
N GLU A 86 -6.33 3.08 2.40
CA GLU A 86 -5.66 2.43 1.28
C GLU A 86 -6.48 2.48 0.00
N ALA A 87 -5.78 2.41 -1.14
CA ALA A 87 -6.34 2.01 -2.42
C ALA A 87 -6.72 0.51 -2.36
N SER A 88 -7.81 0.22 -1.64
CA SER A 88 -8.19 -1.15 -1.25
C SER A 88 -8.49 -2.02 -2.46
N ASN A 89 -8.95 -1.43 -3.55
CA ASN A 89 -9.14 -2.11 -4.84
C ASN A 89 -7.81 -2.66 -5.38
N TYR A 90 -6.72 -1.90 -5.31
CA TYR A 90 -5.43 -2.35 -5.79
C TYR A 90 -4.81 -3.40 -4.88
N PHE A 91 -4.86 -3.21 -3.56
CA PHE A 91 -4.38 -4.23 -2.62
C PHE A 91 -5.20 -5.52 -2.67
N TRP A 92 -6.46 -5.45 -3.10
CA TRP A 92 -7.28 -6.62 -3.37
C TRP A 92 -6.76 -7.45 -4.55
N GLU A 93 -6.29 -6.81 -5.63
CA GLU A 93 -5.64 -7.49 -6.77
C GLU A 93 -4.41 -8.31 -6.32
N LEU A 94 -3.80 -7.93 -5.19
CA LEU A 94 -2.59 -8.53 -4.61
C LEU A 94 -2.88 -9.13 -3.23
N TYR A 95 -4.03 -9.77 -3.05
CA TYR A 95 -4.46 -10.35 -1.78
C TYR A 95 -3.41 -11.29 -1.13
N HIS A 96 -2.69 -12.06 -1.95
CA HIS A 96 -1.62 -12.98 -1.51
C HIS A 96 -0.21 -12.36 -1.53
N GLY A 97 -0.13 -11.03 -1.68
CA GLY A 97 1.12 -10.28 -1.75
C GLY A 97 1.73 -10.24 -3.15
N GLY A 98 2.66 -9.30 -3.34
CA GLY A 98 3.33 -9.08 -4.61
C GLY A 98 4.06 -7.75 -4.69
N PHE A 99 4.89 -7.61 -5.72
CA PHE A 99 5.55 -6.35 -6.02
C PHE A 99 4.54 -5.35 -6.59
N ILE A 100 4.39 -4.20 -5.93
CA ILE A 100 3.51 -3.11 -6.39
C ILE A 100 4.27 -2.08 -7.25
N ALA A 101 5.60 -2.04 -7.11
CA ALA A 101 6.54 -1.24 -7.89
C ALA A 101 7.95 -1.85 -7.71
N PRO A 102 8.95 -1.48 -8.53
CA PRO A 102 10.34 -1.89 -8.28
C PRO A 102 10.77 -1.56 -6.85
N ASN A 103 11.35 -2.53 -6.15
CA ASN A 103 11.76 -2.46 -4.74
C ASN A 103 10.64 -2.25 -3.71
N MET A 104 9.36 -2.40 -4.09
CA MET A 104 8.23 -2.29 -3.15
C MET A 104 7.38 -3.56 -3.17
N TYR A 105 7.31 -4.26 -2.04
CA TYR A 105 6.58 -5.52 -1.91
C TYR A 105 5.49 -5.42 -0.85
N TYR A 106 4.24 -5.61 -1.28
CA TYR A 106 3.10 -5.73 -0.39
C TYR A 106 2.99 -7.18 0.11
N LEU A 107 2.87 -7.37 1.42
CA LEU A 107 2.79 -8.70 2.03
C LEU A 107 1.45 -9.40 1.81
N GLY A 108 0.44 -8.71 1.28
CA GLY A 108 -0.92 -9.25 1.14
C GLY A 108 -1.78 -8.98 2.37
N ALA A 109 -2.97 -9.61 2.39
CA ALA A 109 -3.85 -9.57 3.55
C ALA A 109 -3.15 -10.12 4.81
N ALA A 110 -2.41 -11.20 4.65
CA ALA A 110 -1.47 -11.73 5.63
C ALA A 110 -0.34 -12.46 4.90
N GLY A 111 0.89 -12.37 5.41
CA GLY A 111 2.03 -13.00 4.77
C GLY A 111 3.26 -13.10 5.66
N VAL A 112 4.17 -14.01 5.30
CA VAL A 112 5.48 -14.15 5.94
C VAL A 112 6.54 -14.24 4.85
N VAL A 113 7.59 -13.44 4.96
CA VAL A 113 8.75 -13.46 4.06
C VAL A 113 10.04 -13.69 4.85
N GLN A 114 11.08 -14.12 4.16
CA GLN A 114 12.42 -14.23 4.72
C GLN A 114 13.34 -13.18 4.09
N PHE A 115 14.04 -12.42 4.94
CA PHE A 115 15.00 -11.41 4.51
C PHE A 115 16.28 -11.57 5.33
N ASN A 116 17.43 -11.77 4.68
CA ASN A 116 18.74 -11.90 5.36
C ASN A 116 18.73 -12.83 6.60
N GLY A 117 18.03 -13.96 6.51
CA GLY A 117 17.94 -14.97 7.57
C GLY A 117 16.87 -14.71 8.64
N ILE A 118 16.22 -13.53 8.66
CA ILE A 118 15.09 -13.26 9.57
C ILE A 118 13.75 -13.50 8.88
N ARG A 119 12.75 -13.97 9.63
CA ARG A 119 11.36 -14.11 9.17
C ARG A 119 10.57 -12.88 9.60
N ILE A 120 9.87 -12.27 8.65
CA ILE A 120 9.06 -11.06 8.86
C ILE A 120 7.62 -11.44 8.51
N ALA A 121 6.72 -11.29 9.47
CA ALA A 121 5.29 -11.53 9.30
C ALA A 121 4.53 -10.20 9.29
N GLY A 122 3.46 -10.13 8.50
CA GLY A 122 2.58 -8.98 8.42
C GLY A 122 1.11 -9.39 8.33
N LEU A 123 0.26 -8.56 8.91
CA LEU A 123 -1.20 -8.66 8.85
C LEU A 123 -1.74 -7.27 8.50
N SER A 124 -2.45 -7.18 7.38
CA SER A 124 -2.98 -5.91 6.88
C SER A 124 -4.38 -5.63 7.44
N GLY A 125 -4.75 -4.35 7.45
CA GLY A 125 -6.07 -3.87 7.84
C GLY A 125 -6.18 -3.47 9.31
N ILE A 126 -7.40 -3.09 9.70
CA ILE A 126 -7.74 -2.73 11.07
C ILE A 126 -8.90 -3.60 11.57
N TYR A 127 -8.95 -3.83 12.87
CA TYR A 127 -10.06 -4.53 13.48
C TYR A 127 -11.30 -3.64 13.57
N LYS A 128 -12.45 -4.18 13.12
CA LYS A 128 -13.78 -3.62 13.36
C LYS A 128 -14.72 -4.76 13.72
N ASP A 129 -15.41 -4.61 14.85
CA ASP A 129 -16.32 -5.61 15.42
C ASP A 129 -17.38 -6.07 14.41
N ARG A 130 -18.01 -5.13 13.71
CA ARG A 130 -19.08 -5.41 12.75
C ARG A 130 -18.61 -6.11 11.49
N ASP A 131 -17.35 -5.92 11.11
CA ASP A 131 -16.81 -6.43 9.86
C ASP A 131 -16.06 -7.76 10.04
N TYR A 132 -15.72 -8.13 11.28
CA TYR A 132 -14.83 -9.24 11.59
C TYR A 132 -15.32 -10.59 11.03
N GLU A 133 -16.62 -10.84 11.06
CA GLU A 133 -17.22 -12.10 10.59
C GLU A 133 -17.70 -12.05 9.13
N ILE A 134 -17.68 -10.88 8.49
CA ILE A 134 -18.21 -10.67 7.13
C ILE A 134 -17.28 -11.31 6.07
N GLY A 135 -16.02 -11.55 6.41
CA GLY A 135 -15.03 -12.08 5.48
C GLY A 135 -14.54 -10.98 4.52
N ILE A 136 -15.04 -10.98 3.28
CA ILE A 136 -14.54 -10.10 2.21
C ILE A 136 -15.55 -8.97 1.94
N TYR A 137 -15.10 -7.73 2.11
CA TYR A 137 -15.82 -6.55 1.68
C TYR A 137 -15.34 -6.10 0.29
N ILE A 138 -16.19 -6.20 -0.73
CA ILE A 138 -15.89 -5.71 -2.08
C ILE A 138 -16.42 -4.28 -2.19
N CYS A 139 -15.58 -3.35 -2.64
CA CYS A 139 -15.96 -1.95 -2.83
C CYS A 139 -17.16 -1.82 -3.80
N ASP A 140 -18.27 -1.24 -3.33
CA ASP A 140 -19.53 -1.11 -4.09
C ASP A 140 -19.39 -0.35 -5.42
N HIS A 141 -18.40 0.54 -5.57
CA HIS A 141 -18.19 1.27 -6.82
C HIS A 141 -17.81 0.34 -7.99
N LEU A 142 -17.14 -0.78 -7.73
CA LEU A 142 -16.89 -1.80 -8.74
C LEU A 142 -18.18 -2.57 -9.10
N LEU A 143 -19.11 -2.73 -8.15
CA LEU A 143 -20.39 -3.42 -8.39
C LEU A 143 -21.40 -2.55 -9.13
N SER A 144 -21.38 -1.23 -8.94
CA SER A 144 -22.27 -0.31 -9.69
C SER A 144 -21.95 -0.27 -11.19
N GLU A 145 -20.66 -0.35 -11.57
CA GLU A 145 -20.25 -0.37 -12.98
C GLU A 145 -20.60 -1.71 -13.65
N VAL A 146 -20.38 -2.84 -12.97
CA VAL A 146 -20.77 -4.18 -13.48
C VAL A 146 -22.30 -4.31 -13.63
N ARG A 147 -23.08 -3.72 -12.71
CA ARG A 147 -24.55 -3.71 -12.83
C ARG A 147 -25.05 -2.80 -13.97
N ALA A 148 -24.36 -1.70 -14.26
CA ALA A 148 -24.73 -0.83 -15.38
C ALA A 148 -24.48 -1.50 -16.75
N ASP A 149 -23.37 -2.23 -16.89
CA ASP A 149 -23.04 -2.97 -18.12
C ASP A 149 -23.91 -4.22 -18.35
N ALA A 150 -24.40 -4.85 -17.27
CA ALA A 150 -25.33 -5.97 -17.39
C ALA A 150 -26.72 -5.54 -17.90
N VAL A 151 -27.13 -4.29 -17.65
CA VAL A 151 -28.42 -3.75 -18.11
C VAL A 151 -28.32 -3.21 -19.54
N SER A 152 -27.16 -2.71 -19.98
CA SER A 152 -26.95 -2.18 -21.34
C SER A 152 -26.82 -3.27 -22.42
N ARG A 153 -26.48 -4.51 -22.04
CA ARG A 153 -26.39 -5.67 -22.96
C ARG A 153 -27.69 -6.48 -23.07
N SER A 154 -28.74 -6.07 -22.38
CA SER A 154 -30.07 -6.69 -22.41
C SER A 154 -31.15 -5.82 -23.10
N LEU A 155 -30.74 -4.80 -23.85
CA LEU A 155 -31.61 -3.99 -24.70
C LEU A 155 -31.12 -4.02 -26.16
#